data_AF-A0A7J2HFD4-F1
#
_entry.id   AF-A0A7J2HFD4-F1
#
_cell.length_a   1.000
_cell.length_b   1.000
_cell.length_c   1.000
_cell.angle_alpha   90.00
_cell.angle_beta   90.00
_cell.angle_gamma   90.00
#
_symmetry.space_group_name_H-M   'P 1'
#
loop_
_entity.id
_entity.type
_entity.pdbx_description
1 polymer ?
#
loop_
_entity_poly.entity_id
_entity_poly.type
_entity_poly.pdbx_seq_one_letter_code
_entity_poly.pdbx_strand_id
1 'polypeptide(L)'
;MSFIGEEDARFVHKLFKRYYFESREEVYVPERLPEREFGYFTFMEKIMIRHMSFNSPRELKDALVEKAPLHVYHSAAFYRYPRAPMDQKGWLGSELAFDIDADHLKTPCRKKHDFKICRTCMLAYPVEAEKCSRCGGSLEKVEWVCDKCLEGAKAEALKLLEILEGDLGFEKIRMAFSGNRGYHLIVSDEQVLELSQQERKEIIDYITGTGLDLRMLG
;
A
#
# COMPACT_ATOMS: atom_id res chain seq x y z
N MET A 1 -6.49 9.68 8.15
CA MET A 1 -7.70 9.89 8.97
C MET A 1 -7.40 10.88 10.11
N SER A 2 -7.49 12.18 9.84
CA SER A 2 -7.17 13.29 10.74
C SER A 2 -8.37 13.80 11.57
N PHE A 3 -9.57 13.27 11.31
CA PHE A 3 -10.82 13.84 11.82
C PHE A 3 -11.53 13.01 12.90
N ILE A 4 -10.94 11.88 13.30
CA ILE A 4 -11.54 10.95 14.27
C ILE A 4 -11.18 11.43 15.67
N GLY A 5 -12.18 11.62 16.54
CA GLY A 5 -11.96 11.97 17.94
C GLY A 5 -11.25 10.85 18.70
N GLU A 6 -10.68 11.15 19.87
CA GLU A 6 -9.92 10.15 20.62
C GLU A 6 -10.81 8.96 21.06
N GLU A 7 -12.06 9.22 21.44
CA GLU A 7 -13.02 8.17 21.82
C GLU A 7 -13.35 7.24 20.65
N ASP A 8 -13.63 7.81 19.47
CA ASP A 8 -13.85 7.04 18.25
C ASP A 8 -12.62 6.23 17.88
N ALA A 9 -11.42 6.81 17.98
CA ALA A 9 -10.17 6.11 17.73
C ALA A 9 -9.99 4.91 18.67
N ARG A 10 -10.29 5.05 19.96
CA ARG A 10 -10.27 3.93 20.92
C ARG A 10 -11.32 2.88 20.59
N PHE A 11 -12.51 3.29 20.14
CA PHE A 11 -13.56 2.36 19.71
C PHE A 11 -13.11 1.54 18.49
N VAL A 12 -12.61 2.19 17.44
CA VAL A 12 -12.10 1.49 16.24
C VAL A 12 -10.91 0.60 16.59
N HIS A 13 -10.00 1.04 17.47
CA HIS A 13 -8.88 0.21 17.92
C HIS A 13 -9.35 -1.10 18.57
N LYS A 14 -10.44 -1.09 19.34
CA LYS A 14 -11.04 -2.32 19.88
C LYS A 14 -11.53 -3.25 18.77
N LEU A 15 -12.08 -2.71 17.68
CA LEU A 15 -12.48 -3.51 16.51
C LEU A 15 -11.27 -4.13 15.80
N PHE A 16 -10.16 -3.38 15.66
CA PHE A 16 -8.91 -3.92 15.11
C PHE A 16 -8.35 -5.05 15.97
N LYS A 17 -8.36 -4.87 17.30
CA LYS A 17 -7.91 -5.92 18.23
C LYS A 17 -8.76 -7.17 18.12
N ARG A 18 -10.07 -7.00 17.99
CA ARG A 18 -11.01 -8.11 17.75
C ARG A 18 -10.72 -8.80 16.42
N TYR A 19 -10.54 -8.05 15.34
CA TYR A 19 -10.22 -8.59 14.01
C TYR A 19 -8.95 -9.44 14.04
N TYR A 20 -7.84 -8.91 14.57
CA TYR A 20 -6.60 -9.68 14.63
C TYR A 20 -6.71 -10.94 15.51
N PHE A 21 -7.57 -10.91 16.53
CA PHE A 21 -7.84 -12.07 17.37
C PHE A 21 -8.69 -13.13 16.65
N GLU A 22 -9.81 -12.73 16.04
CA GLU A 22 -10.76 -13.64 15.38
C GLU A 22 -10.21 -14.20 14.06
N SER A 23 -9.60 -13.36 13.24
CA SER A 23 -9.02 -13.73 11.93
C SER A 23 -7.54 -14.09 12.01
N ARG A 24 -7.03 -14.42 13.20
CA ARG A 24 -5.61 -14.71 13.46
C ARG A 24 -5.02 -15.71 12.45
N GLU A 25 -5.77 -16.74 12.12
CA GLU A 25 -5.27 -17.81 11.24
C GLU A 25 -5.25 -17.44 9.76
N GLU A 26 -6.10 -16.49 9.35
CA GLU A 26 -6.23 -15.99 7.98
C GLU A 26 -5.20 -14.90 7.64
N VAL A 27 -4.50 -14.37 8.65
CA VAL A 27 -3.45 -13.37 8.46
C VAL A 27 -2.36 -13.94 7.54
N TYR A 28 -2.12 -13.22 6.44
CA TYR A 28 -1.06 -13.52 5.49
C TYR A 28 0.32 -13.52 6.16
N VAL A 29 1.11 -14.54 5.86
CA VAL A 29 2.49 -14.66 6.33
C VAL A 29 3.39 -14.73 5.09
N PRO A 30 4.31 -13.76 4.92
CA PRO A 30 5.18 -13.76 3.75
C PRO A 30 6.24 -14.87 3.84
N GLU A 31 6.67 -15.36 2.68
CA GLU A 31 7.82 -16.25 2.57
C GLU A 31 9.11 -15.58 3.07
N ARG A 32 10.09 -16.41 3.46
CA ARG A 32 11.38 -15.96 4.04
C ARG A 32 11.19 -14.99 5.21
N LEU A 33 10.18 -15.26 6.04
CA LEU A 33 9.77 -14.42 7.18
C LEU A 33 10.96 -13.92 8.05
N PRO A 34 11.94 -14.76 8.45
CA PRO A 34 13.05 -14.33 9.32
C PRO A 34 13.99 -13.31 8.67
N GLU A 35 13.93 -13.17 7.34
CA GLU A 35 14.82 -12.32 6.55
C GLU A 35 14.16 -10.98 6.17
N ARG A 36 12.90 -10.76 6.55
CA ARG A 36 12.17 -9.53 6.26
C ARG A 36 12.21 -8.54 7.42
N GLU A 37 12.33 -7.26 7.09
CA GLU A 37 12.03 -6.19 8.04
C GLU A 37 10.52 -6.01 8.11
N PHE A 38 9.99 -5.91 9.33
CA PHE A 38 8.62 -5.49 9.58
C PHE A 38 8.58 -4.09 10.17
N GLY A 39 7.50 -3.39 9.83
CA GLY A 39 7.16 -2.11 10.43
C GLY A 39 5.66 -1.93 10.55
N TYR A 40 5.22 -1.13 11.51
CA TYR A 40 3.81 -0.87 11.74
C TYR A 40 3.58 0.52 12.30
N PHE A 41 2.38 1.06 12.12
CA PHE A 41 1.94 2.27 12.81
C PHE A 41 1.17 1.91 14.08
N THR A 42 1.51 2.58 15.20
CA THR A 42 0.68 2.52 16.40
C THR A 42 -0.69 3.12 16.11
N PHE A 43 -1.72 2.61 16.77
CA PHE A 43 -3.10 3.02 16.48
C PHE A 43 -3.40 4.43 16.98
N MET A 44 -3.00 4.72 18.22
CA MET A 44 -3.35 5.97 18.90
C MET A 44 -2.44 7.12 18.47
N GLU A 45 -1.13 6.93 18.60
CA GLU A 45 -0.13 7.98 18.37
C GLU A 45 0.24 8.12 16.89
N LYS A 46 -0.12 7.13 16.05
CA LYS A 46 0.22 7.10 14.62
C LYS A 46 1.72 7.23 14.39
N ILE A 47 2.52 6.59 15.25
CA ILE A 47 3.98 6.57 15.15
C ILE A 47 4.40 5.30 14.41
N MET A 48 5.31 5.45 13.45
CA MET A 48 5.90 4.33 12.74
C MET A 48 6.98 3.65 13.60
N ILE A 49 6.79 2.35 13.85
CA ILE A 49 7.77 1.47 14.50
C ILE A 49 8.36 0.55 13.44
N ARG A 50 9.69 0.42 13.41
CA ARG A 50 10.47 -0.28 12.37
C ARG A 50 11.56 -1.16 12.96
N HIS A 51 12.37 -1.77 12.09
CA HIS A 51 13.50 -2.63 12.47
C HIS A 51 13.08 -3.85 13.31
N MET A 52 11.91 -4.40 13.00
CA MET A 52 11.44 -5.64 13.58
C MET A 52 11.67 -6.81 12.62
N SER A 53 11.72 -8.02 13.16
CA SER A 53 11.64 -9.25 12.38
C SER A 53 11.00 -10.34 13.22
N PHE A 54 10.45 -11.36 12.58
CA PHE A 54 9.80 -12.49 13.23
C PHE A 54 10.41 -13.79 12.75
N ASN A 55 10.69 -14.72 13.65
CA ASN A 55 11.31 -16.00 13.33
C ASN A 55 10.28 -17.10 13.04
N SER A 56 9.00 -16.85 13.32
CA SER A 56 7.93 -17.81 13.05
C SER A 56 6.58 -17.12 12.73
N PRO A 57 5.70 -17.79 11.96
CA PRO A 57 4.33 -17.32 11.73
C PRO A 57 3.57 -17.02 13.03
N ARG A 58 3.82 -17.82 14.07
CA ARG A 58 3.19 -17.66 15.39
C ARG A 58 3.60 -16.35 16.04
N GLU A 59 4.89 -16.02 16.05
CA GLU A 59 5.43 -14.78 16.63
C GLU A 59 4.83 -13.55 15.95
N LEU A 60 4.74 -13.54 14.62
CA LEU A 60 4.08 -12.47 13.87
C LEU A 60 2.60 -12.35 14.27
N LYS A 61 1.85 -13.45 14.25
CA LYS A 61 0.42 -13.46 14.58
C LYS A 61 0.16 -12.99 16.01
N ASP A 62 0.92 -13.48 16.98
CA ASP A 62 0.81 -13.05 18.39
C ASP A 62 1.10 -11.55 18.54
N ALA A 63 2.14 -11.03 17.87
CA ALA A 63 2.46 -9.61 17.90
C ALA A 63 1.35 -8.74 17.28
N LEU A 64 0.67 -9.19 16.23
CA LEU A 64 -0.44 -8.47 15.62
C LEU A 64 -1.68 -8.41 16.52
N VAL A 65 -2.00 -9.53 17.21
CA VAL A 65 -3.09 -9.58 18.20
C VAL A 65 -2.80 -8.67 19.39
N GLU A 66 -1.56 -8.69 19.89
CA GLU A 66 -1.14 -7.88 21.03
C GLU A 66 -1.19 -6.38 20.70
N LYS A 67 -0.58 -6.00 19.57
CA LYS A 67 -0.34 -4.60 19.20
C LYS A 67 -1.52 -3.94 18.49
N ALA A 68 -2.38 -4.73 17.83
CA ALA A 68 -3.51 -4.27 17.02
C ALA A 68 -3.19 -3.02 16.15
N PRO A 69 -2.15 -3.11 15.30
CA PRO A 69 -1.60 -1.97 14.59
C PRO A 69 -2.57 -1.34 13.58
N LEU A 70 -2.45 -0.03 13.37
CA LEU A 70 -3.25 0.69 12.37
C LEU A 70 -2.86 0.31 10.93
N HIS A 71 -1.56 0.15 10.70
CA HIS A 71 -1.00 -0.30 9.42
C HIS A 71 0.16 -1.24 9.70
N VAL A 72 0.36 -2.24 8.85
CA VAL A 72 1.45 -3.23 8.94
C VAL A 72 2.10 -3.37 7.58
N TYR A 73 3.42 -3.44 7.58
CA TYR A 73 4.25 -3.56 6.40
C TYR A 73 5.36 -4.58 6.64
N HIS A 74 5.81 -5.20 5.56
CA HIS A 74 7.08 -5.91 5.51
C HIS A 74 7.90 -5.41 4.31
N SER A 75 9.22 -5.57 4.36
CA SER A 75 10.08 -5.24 3.24
C SER A 75 9.86 -6.19 2.06
N ALA A 76 9.97 -5.66 0.84
CA ALA A 76 10.13 -6.46 -0.38
C ALA A 76 11.55 -7.07 -0.45
N ALA A 77 12.51 -6.40 0.20
CA ALA A 77 13.89 -6.85 0.34
C ALA A 77 14.06 -7.89 1.46
N PHE A 78 15.04 -8.75 1.26
CA PHE A 78 15.54 -9.73 2.21
C PHE A 78 16.88 -9.28 2.79
N TYR A 79 17.09 -9.56 4.07
CA TYR A 79 18.26 -9.12 4.83
C TYR A 79 18.79 -10.23 5.72
N ARG A 80 20.12 -10.28 5.88
CA ARG A 80 20.76 -11.16 6.87
C ARG A 80 20.46 -10.72 8.30
N TYR A 81 20.36 -9.41 8.53
CA TYR A 81 20.08 -8.82 9.84
C TYR A 81 18.95 -7.79 9.72
N PRO A 82 17.67 -8.19 9.61
CA PRO A 82 16.58 -7.26 9.28
C PRO A 82 16.29 -6.21 10.35
N ARG A 83 16.71 -6.47 11.60
CA ARG A 83 16.61 -5.56 12.75
C ARG A 83 17.75 -4.53 12.82
N ALA A 84 18.81 -4.69 12.01
CA ALA A 84 19.96 -3.78 12.03
C ALA A 84 19.64 -2.43 11.34
N PRO A 85 20.46 -1.39 11.58
CA PRO A 85 20.53 -0.20 10.74
C PRO A 85 20.87 -0.55 9.28
N MET A 86 20.49 0.32 8.33
CA MET A 86 20.47 0.01 6.90
C MET A 86 21.82 -0.49 6.35
N ASP A 87 22.91 0.18 6.72
CA ASP A 87 24.30 -0.13 6.35
C ASP A 87 24.76 -1.51 6.85
N GLN A 88 24.12 -2.04 7.89
CA GLN A 88 24.48 -3.29 8.56
C GLN A 88 23.49 -4.42 8.30
N LYS A 89 22.42 -4.19 7.54
CA LYS A 89 21.39 -5.21 7.30
C LYS A 89 21.88 -6.42 6.51
N GLY A 90 22.89 -6.22 5.65
CA GLY A 90 23.36 -7.25 4.71
C GLY A 90 22.24 -7.67 3.76
N TRP A 91 21.99 -6.87 2.73
CA TRP A 91 20.98 -7.14 1.71
C TRP A 91 21.24 -8.48 1.00
N LEU A 92 20.18 -9.27 0.80
CA LEU A 92 20.23 -10.60 0.20
C LEU A 92 19.46 -10.71 -1.13
N GLY A 93 18.70 -9.69 -1.49
CA GLY A 93 17.80 -9.71 -2.65
C GLY A 93 16.53 -8.90 -2.40
N SER A 94 15.72 -8.69 -3.43
CA SER A 94 14.40 -8.06 -3.31
C SER A 94 13.44 -8.52 -4.39
N GLU A 95 12.20 -8.80 -3.99
CA GLU A 95 11.09 -8.96 -4.91
C GLU A 95 10.88 -7.69 -5.76
N LEU A 96 10.26 -7.82 -6.94
CA LEU A 96 9.72 -6.67 -7.65
C LEU A 96 8.34 -6.38 -7.09
N ALA A 97 8.11 -5.14 -6.67
CA ALA A 97 6.84 -4.67 -6.20
C ALA A 97 6.33 -3.55 -7.10
N PHE A 98 5.10 -3.71 -7.58
CA PHE A 98 4.39 -2.72 -8.37
C PHE A 98 3.17 -2.26 -7.58
N ASP A 99 2.91 -0.95 -7.58
CA ASP A 99 1.79 -0.33 -6.90
C ASP A 99 0.94 0.46 -7.91
N ILE A 100 -0.31 0.03 -8.08
CA ILE A 100 -1.30 0.66 -8.94
C ILE A 100 -2.30 1.42 -8.08
N ASP A 101 -2.10 2.72 -7.95
CA ASP A 101 -2.98 3.63 -7.22
C ASP A 101 -4.06 4.24 -8.12
N ALA A 102 -5.34 4.06 -7.77
CA ALA A 102 -6.44 4.69 -8.49
C ALA A 102 -6.39 6.23 -8.47
N ASP A 103 -5.79 6.80 -7.43
CA ASP A 103 -5.58 8.24 -7.27
C ASP A 103 -4.54 8.82 -8.23
N HIS A 104 -3.84 7.99 -9.01
CA HIS A 104 -2.99 8.42 -10.12
C HIS A 104 -3.65 8.19 -11.48
N LEU A 105 -4.77 7.45 -11.53
CA LEU A 105 -5.51 7.22 -12.76
C LEU A 105 -6.43 8.40 -13.09
N LYS A 106 -6.37 8.87 -14.33
CA LYS A 106 -7.24 9.95 -14.83
C LYS A 106 -8.66 9.45 -15.06
N THR A 107 -9.37 9.12 -13.99
CA THR A 107 -10.76 8.67 -14.05
C THR A 107 -11.73 9.87 -14.08
N PRO A 108 -12.76 9.84 -14.94
CA PRO A 108 -13.71 10.96 -15.06
C PRO A 108 -14.61 11.12 -13.82
N CYS A 109 -14.63 10.14 -12.91
CA CYS A 109 -15.49 10.14 -11.72
C CYS A 109 -14.97 11.01 -10.57
N ARG A 110 -13.69 11.45 -10.57
CA ARG A 110 -13.11 12.25 -9.47
C ARG A 110 -13.95 13.44 -9.05
N LYS A 111 -14.46 14.20 -10.03
CA LYS A 111 -15.29 15.39 -9.81
C LYS A 111 -16.62 15.10 -9.11
N LYS A 112 -17.05 13.83 -9.03
CA LYS A 112 -18.34 13.43 -8.46
C LYS A 112 -18.24 12.93 -7.02
N HIS A 113 -17.09 12.43 -6.60
CA HIS A 113 -16.94 11.78 -5.30
C HIS A 113 -15.94 12.46 -4.37
N ASP A 114 -15.07 13.33 -4.87
CA ASP A 114 -14.27 14.18 -3.99
C ASP A 114 -15.18 15.22 -3.32
N PHE A 115 -14.88 15.56 -2.08
CA PHE A 115 -15.60 16.58 -1.32
C PHE A 115 -14.67 17.24 -0.31
N LYS A 116 -15.15 18.24 0.41
CA LYS A 116 -14.43 18.88 1.51
C LYS A 116 -15.18 18.71 2.82
N ILE A 117 -14.47 18.58 3.93
CA ILE A 117 -15.05 18.55 5.29
C ILE A 117 -14.60 19.79 6.07
N CYS A 118 -15.51 20.42 6.79
CA CYS A 118 -15.15 21.48 7.73
C CYS A 118 -14.51 20.91 9.00
N ARG A 119 -13.31 21.38 9.36
CA ARG A 119 -12.58 20.93 10.56
C ARG A 119 -13.25 21.25 11.89
N THR A 120 -14.19 22.19 11.91
CA THR A 120 -14.84 22.66 13.15
C THR A 120 -16.20 22.00 13.36
N CYS A 121 -17.04 21.95 12.32
CA CYS A 121 -18.42 21.47 12.44
C CYS A 121 -18.69 20.16 11.69
N MET A 122 -17.67 19.59 11.04
CA MET A 122 -17.71 18.29 10.37
C MET A 122 -18.72 18.15 9.23
N LEU A 123 -19.30 19.25 8.76
CA LEU A 123 -20.17 19.25 7.58
C LEU A 123 -19.37 19.07 6.29
N ALA A 124 -19.93 18.28 5.37
CA ALA A 124 -19.39 18.06 4.03
C ALA A 124 -19.85 19.15 3.05
N TYR A 125 -18.97 19.49 2.11
CA TYR A 125 -19.15 20.53 1.09
C TYR A 125 -18.61 20.07 -0.27
N PRO A 126 -19.12 20.60 -1.39
CA PRO A 126 -18.52 20.39 -2.70
C PRO A 126 -17.04 20.84 -2.75
N VAL A 127 -16.27 20.27 -3.67
CA VAL A 127 -14.83 20.58 -3.80
C VAL A 127 -14.55 22.05 -4.14
N GLU A 128 -15.49 22.74 -4.76
CA GLU A 128 -15.40 24.15 -5.13
C GLU A 128 -15.59 25.09 -3.92
N ALA A 129 -16.15 24.60 -2.82
CA ALA A 129 -16.40 25.43 -1.64
C ALA A 129 -15.07 25.93 -1.05
N GLU A 130 -14.99 27.24 -0.79
CA GLU A 130 -13.77 27.86 -0.23
C GLU A 130 -13.77 27.87 1.30
N LYS A 131 -14.93 28.09 1.93
CA LYS A 131 -15.10 28.17 3.39
C LYS A 131 -16.40 27.52 3.85
N CYS A 132 -16.44 27.13 5.12
CA CYS A 132 -17.65 26.61 5.75
C CYS A 132 -18.71 27.71 5.89
N SER A 133 -19.87 27.54 5.26
CA SER A 133 -20.98 28.51 5.33
C SER A 133 -21.66 28.55 6.71
N ARG A 134 -21.50 27.50 7.53
CA ARG A 134 -22.07 27.43 8.88
C ARG A 134 -21.25 28.14 9.95
N CYS A 135 -19.92 27.99 9.94
CA CYS A 135 -19.06 28.46 11.03
C CYS A 135 -17.83 29.26 10.57
N GLY A 136 -17.68 29.50 9.26
CA GLY A 136 -16.52 30.23 8.70
C GLY A 136 -15.19 29.47 8.76
N GLY A 137 -15.17 28.24 9.31
CA GLY A 137 -13.99 27.42 9.47
C GLY A 137 -13.37 26.94 8.15
N SER A 138 -12.14 26.46 8.23
CA SER A 138 -11.41 25.89 7.10
C SER A 138 -12.00 24.56 6.63
N LEU A 139 -11.90 24.34 5.33
CA LEU A 139 -12.34 23.13 4.65
C LEU A 139 -11.11 22.30 4.25
N GLU A 140 -11.14 21.00 4.53
CA GLU A 140 -10.10 20.05 4.13
C GLU A 140 -10.63 19.14 3.03
N LYS A 141 -9.87 19.02 1.94
CA LYS A 141 -10.23 18.14 0.82
C LYS A 141 -10.13 16.69 1.26
N VAL A 142 -11.15 15.92 0.95
CA VAL A 142 -11.19 14.47 1.07
C VAL A 142 -11.17 13.89 -0.34
N GLU A 143 -10.11 13.14 -0.63
CA GLU A 143 -9.99 12.35 -1.85
C GLU A 143 -10.63 11.00 -1.59
N TRP A 144 -11.71 10.73 -2.30
CA TRP A 144 -12.49 9.50 -2.12
C TRP A 144 -12.24 8.57 -3.30
N VAL A 145 -12.34 7.26 -3.08
CA VAL A 145 -12.24 6.27 -4.14
C VAL A 145 -13.58 5.57 -4.27
N CYS A 146 -14.18 5.67 -5.46
CA CYS A 146 -15.42 4.98 -5.80
C CYS A 146 -15.15 3.69 -6.58
N ASP A 147 -16.18 2.88 -6.80
CA ASP A 147 -16.07 1.60 -7.52
C ASP A 147 -15.45 1.77 -8.92
N LYS A 148 -15.78 2.86 -9.63
CA LYS A 148 -15.19 3.14 -10.95
C LYS A 148 -13.68 3.42 -10.89
N CYS A 149 -13.19 4.02 -9.81
CA CYS A 149 -11.77 4.21 -9.61
C CYS A 149 -11.08 2.87 -9.38
N LEU A 150 -11.68 1.99 -8.58
CA LEU A 150 -11.16 0.64 -8.33
C LEU A 150 -11.21 -0.24 -9.58
N GLU A 151 -12.28 -0.17 -10.37
CA GLU A 151 -12.39 -0.85 -11.67
C GLU A 151 -11.30 -0.39 -12.64
N GLY A 152 -11.03 0.91 -12.71
CA GLY A 152 -9.92 1.45 -13.49
C GLY A 152 -8.56 0.92 -13.02
N ALA A 153 -8.30 0.94 -11.71
CA ALA A 153 -7.06 0.39 -11.14
C ALA A 153 -6.92 -1.11 -11.37
N LYS A 154 -8.01 -1.86 -11.29
CA LYS A 154 -8.04 -3.28 -11.60
C LYS A 154 -7.70 -3.54 -13.06
N ALA A 155 -8.25 -2.74 -13.98
CA ALA A 155 -7.95 -2.88 -15.40
C ALA A 155 -6.47 -2.65 -15.70
N GLU A 156 -5.85 -1.63 -15.11
CA GLU A 156 -4.40 -1.41 -15.27
C GLU A 156 -3.56 -2.51 -14.60
N ALA A 157 -3.98 -3.02 -13.44
CA ALA A 157 -3.33 -4.15 -12.78
C ALA A 157 -3.37 -5.43 -13.62
N LEU A 158 -4.47 -5.68 -14.35
CA LEU A 158 -4.60 -6.83 -15.25
C LEU A 158 -3.71 -6.69 -16.49
N LYS A 159 -3.62 -5.50 -17.10
CA LYS A 159 -2.67 -5.26 -18.20
C LYS A 159 -1.23 -5.49 -17.75
N LEU A 160 -0.87 -4.99 -16.57
CA LEU A 160 0.45 -5.22 -16.02
C LEU A 160 0.70 -6.72 -15.84
N LEU A 161 -0.26 -7.47 -15.30
CA LEU A 161 -0.15 -8.92 -15.16
C LEU A 161 0.12 -9.60 -16.50
N GLU A 162 -0.62 -9.23 -17.56
CA GLU A 162 -0.41 -9.76 -18.92
C GLU A 162 1.01 -9.51 -19.44
N ILE A 163 1.59 -8.32 -19.20
CA ILE A 163 2.97 -7.99 -19.59
C ILE A 163 3.96 -8.82 -18.77
N LEU A 164 3.76 -8.93 -17.46
CA LEU A 164 4.66 -9.67 -16.57
C LEU A 164 4.70 -11.17 -16.91
N GLU A 165 3.54 -11.77 -17.21
CA GLU A 165 3.44 -13.20 -17.55
C GLU A 165 3.81 -13.48 -19.01
N GLY A 166 3.31 -12.67 -19.95
CA GLY A 166 3.45 -12.91 -21.38
C GLY A 166 4.79 -12.43 -21.94
N ASP A 167 5.10 -11.15 -21.75
CA ASP A 167 6.26 -10.53 -22.38
C ASP A 167 7.55 -10.80 -21.61
N LEU A 168 7.48 -10.74 -20.27
CA LEU A 168 8.65 -10.91 -19.39
C LEU A 168 8.81 -12.34 -18.85
N GLY A 169 7.79 -13.19 -18.99
CA GLY A 169 7.86 -14.61 -18.65
C GLY A 169 8.01 -14.89 -17.15
N PHE A 170 7.54 -14.00 -16.28
CA PHE A 170 7.55 -14.25 -14.83
C PHE A 170 6.43 -15.20 -14.43
N GLU A 171 6.71 -16.11 -13.51
CA GLU A 171 5.76 -17.16 -13.10
C GLU A 171 5.24 -16.96 -11.68
N LYS A 172 6.05 -16.40 -10.77
CA LYS A 172 5.71 -16.28 -9.34
C LYS A 172 5.16 -14.90 -9.04
N ILE A 173 3.92 -14.67 -9.43
CA ILE A 173 3.25 -13.37 -9.27
C ILE A 173 2.11 -13.45 -8.26
N ARG A 174 2.09 -12.52 -7.31
CA ARG A 174 0.98 -12.35 -6.37
C ARG A 174 0.36 -10.96 -6.52
N MET A 175 -0.94 -10.93 -6.79
CA MET A 175 -1.73 -9.69 -6.78
C MET A 175 -2.54 -9.58 -5.48
N ALA A 176 -2.59 -8.39 -4.88
CA ALA A 176 -3.41 -8.11 -3.73
C ALA A 176 -4.07 -6.73 -3.86
N PHE A 177 -5.30 -6.61 -3.36
CA PHE A 177 -5.89 -5.29 -3.12
C PHE A 177 -5.12 -4.60 -1.98
N SER A 178 -4.78 -3.32 -2.15
CA SER A 178 -3.98 -2.58 -1.16
C SER A 178 -4.73 -2.30 0.15
N GLY A 179 -6.04 -2.56 0.18
CA GLY A 179 -6.91 -2.32 1.32
C GLY A 179 -7.57 -0.94 1.31
N ASN A 180 -7.28 -0.10 0.30
CA ASN A 180 -7.86 1.22 0.20
C ASN A 180 -8.16 1.65 -1.25
N ARG A 181 -7.13 1.84 -2.08
CA ARG A 181 -7.28 2.62 -3.32
C ARG A 181 -6.67 1.99 -4.57
N GLY A 182 -6.16 0.77 -4.47
CA GLY A 182 -5.30 0.24 -5.51
C GLY A 182 -4.98 -1.22 -5.37
N TYR A 183 -4.04 -1.67 -6.19
CA TYR A 183 -3.59 -3.05 -6.22
C TYR A 183 -2.06 -3.10 -6.17
N HIS A 184 -1.53 -4.07 -5.44
CA HIS A 184 -0.11 -4.38 -5.44
C HIS A 184 0.11 -5.68 -6.21
N LEU A 185 1.13 -5.70 -7.07
CA LEU A 185 1.65 -6.92 -7.67
C LEU A 185 3.06 -7.15 -7.17
N ILE A 186 3.34 -8.36 -6.71
CA ILE A 186 4.66 -8.78 -6.24
C ILE A 186 5.14 -9.94 -7.12
N VAL A 187 6.32 -9.80 -7.70
CA VAL A 187 7.01 -10.87 -8.43
C VAL A 187 8.15 -11.40 -7.57
N SER A 188 8.16 -12.71 -7.33
CA SER A 188 9.13 -13.39 -6.46
C SER A 188 10.00 -14.44 -7.18
N ASP A 189 10.04 -14.40 -8.52
CA ASP A 189 10.95 -15.20 -9.34
C ASP A 189 12.42 -14.99 -8.90
N GLU A 190 13.21 -16.06 -8.83
CA GLU A 190 14.60 -15.98 -8.35
C GLU A 190 15.44 -15.00 -9.18
N GLN A 191 15.18 -14.93 -10.49
CA GLN A 191 15.88 -14.04 -11.42
C GLN A 191 15.68 -12.56 -11.12
N VAL A 192 14.63 -12.18 -10.38
CA VAL A 192 14.36 -10.77 -10.06
C VAL A 192 15.00 -10.32 -8.76
N LEU A 193 15.46 -11.26 -7.93
CA LEU A 193 15.91 -10.95 -6.57
C LEU A 193 17.18 -10.11 -6.56
N GLU A 194 18.10 -10.36 -7.48
CA GLU A 194 19.40 -9.68 -7.55
C GLU A 194 19.38 -8.41 -8.42
N LEU A 195 18.27 -8.11 -9.10
CA LEU A 195 18.18 -6.96 -10.00
C LEU A 195 18.52 -5.65 -9.27
N SER A 196 19.44 -4.90 -9.85
CA SER A 196 19.83 -3.57 -9.43
C SER A 196 18.70 -2.57 -9.66
N GLN A 197 18.83 -1.39 -9.03
CA GLN A 197 17.86 -0.31 -9.24
C GLN A 197 17.76 0.12 -10.71
N GLN A 198 18.86 0.09 -11.47
CA GLN A 198 18.85 0.44 -12.88
C GLN A 198 18.12 -0.60 -13.73
N GLU A 199 18.37 -1.89 -13.52
CA GLU A 199 17.67 -2.95 -14.26
C GLU A 199 16.17 -2.95 -13.97
N ARG A 200 15.78 -2.68 -12.71
CA ARG A 200 14.37 -2.48 -12.33
C ARG A 200 13.75 -1.29 -13.04
N LYS A 201 14.52 -0.23 -13.28
CA LYS A 201 14.06 0.93 -14.02
C LYS A 201 13.81 0.59 -15.49
N GLU A 202 14.68 -0.19 -16.13
CA GLU A 202 14.46 -0.63 -17.52
C GLU A 202 13.16 -1.42 -17.67
N ILE A 203 12.80 -2.25 -16.68
CA ILE A 203 11.51 -2.96 -16.64
C ILE A 203 10.34 -1.96 -16.57
N ILE A 204 10.45 -0.92 -15.74
CA ILE A 204 9.42 0.13 -15.65
C ILE A 204 9.31 0.92 -16.96
N ASP A 205 10.44 1.26 -17.58
CA ASP A 205 10.47 1.99 -18.84
C ASP A 205 9.81 1.17 -19.96
N TYR A 206 10.05 -0.15 -20.00
CA TYR A 206 9.37 -1.09 -20.88
C TYR A 206 7.85 -1.11 -20.65
N ILE A 207 7.41 -1.34 -19.40
CA ILE A 207 5.98 -1.41 -19.03
C ILE A 207 5.24 -0.11 -19.37
N THR A 208 5.88 1.03 -19.16
CA THR A 208 5.28 2.35 -19.40
C THR A 208 5.42 2.84 -20.84
N GLY A 209 6.14 2.10 -21.69
CA GLY A 209 6.48 2.52 -23.04
C GLY A 209 7.35 3.78 -23.09
N THR A 210 8.10 4.05 -22.02
CA THR A 210 8.98 5.21 -21.94
C THR A 210 10.10 5.08 -22.97
N GLY A 211 10.26 6.10 -23.80
CA GLY A 211 11.26 6.11 -24.88
C GLY A 211 10.79 5.51 -26.20
N LEU A 212 9.55 4.98 -26.28
CA LEU A 212 8.95 4.58 -27.56
C LEU A 212 8.47 5.81 -28.33
N ASP A 213 9.05 6.04 -29.51
CA ASP A 213 8.53 7.01 -30.47
C ASP A 213 7.68 6.29 -31.53
N LEU A 214 6.36 6.42 -31.40
CA LEU A 214 5.41 5.83 -32.35
C LEU A 214 5.62 6.33 -33.78
N ARG A 215 6.23 7.50 -33.99
CA ARG A 215 6.56 8.02 -35.33
C ARG A 215 7.68 7.25 -36.00
N MET A 216 8.49 6.51 -35.23
CA MET A 216 9.55 5.66 -35.75
C MET A 216 9.05 4.26 -36.14
N LEU A 217 7.80 3.92 -35.81
CA LEU A 217 7.21 2.60 -36.06
C LEU A 217 6.45 2.49 -37.40
N GLY A 218 6.44 3.54 -38.22
CA GLY A 218 5.86 3.55 -39.57
C GLY A 218 4.49 4.21 -39.65
#